data_AF-A0A922MDB6-F1
#
_entry.id   AF-A0A922MDB6-F1
#
_cell.length_a   1.000
_cell.length_b   1.000
_cell.length_c   1.000
_cell.angle_alpha   90.00
_cell.angle_beta   90.00
_cell.angle_gamma   90.00
#
_symmetry.space_group_name_H-M   'P 1'
#
loop_
_entity.id
_entity.type
_entity.pdbx_description
1 polymer ?
#
loop_
_entity_poly.entity_id
_entity_poly.type
_entity_poly.pdbx_seq_one_letter_code
_entity_poly.pdbx_strand_id
1 'polypeptide(L)' 'MARPTHLVLLLITLGVVHTSQGHARSFTRCQLSRELLRYNFPRSMIPNWVCLIEHASGRTTDKVTNHNNSYTSYGLFQVR' A
#
# COMPACT_ATOMS: atom_id res chain seq x y z
N MET A 1 -0.01 27.15 -32.08
CA MET A 1 0.89 27.91 -31.19
C MET A 1 0.35 27.83 -29.76
N ALA A 2 0.94 27.00 -28.90
CA ALA A 2 0.54 26.95 -27.50
C ALA A 2 0.97 28.27 -26.83
N ARG A 3 0.01 28.98 -26.22
CA ARG A 3 0.32 30.22 -25.48
C ARG A 3 1.22 29.87 -24.28
N PRO A 4 2.15 30.75 -23.88
CA PRO A 4 3.06 30.51 -22.75
C PRO A 4 2.31 30.15 -21.45
N THR A 5 1.07 30.61 -21.28
CA THR A 5 0.18 30.24 -20.18
C THR A 5 -0.16 28.74 -20.14
N HIS A 6 -0.38 28.10 -21.29
CA HIS A 6 -0.65 26.66 -21.37
C HIS A 6 0.59 25.83 -21.08
N LEU A 7 1.77 26.29 -21.52
CA LEU A 7 3.05 25.65 -21.22
C LEU A 7 3.35 25.67 -19.71
N VAL A 8 3.12 26.82 -19.06
CA VAL A 8 3.28 26.94 -17.61
C VAL A 8 2.30 26.04 -16.86
N LEU A 9 1.02 26.01 -17.26
CA LEU A 9 0.02 25.15 -16.64
C LEU A 9 0.40 23.65 -16.77
N LEU A 10 0.92 23.25 -17.93
CA LEU A 10 1.30 21.86 -18.21
C LEU A 10 2.54 21.44 -17.42
N LEU A 11 3.50 22.34 -17.21
CA LEU A 11 4.67 22.08 -16.35
C LEU A 11 4.26 21.94 -14.88
N ILE A 12 3.31 22.74 -14.41
CA ILE A 12 2.78 22.65 -13.03
C ILE A 12 2.06 21.32 -12.82
N THR A 13 1.21 20.89 -13.76
CA THR A 13 0.48 19.62 -13.61
C THR A 13 1.41 18.42 -13.63
N LEU A 14 2.42 18.39 -14.50
CA LEU A 14 3.44 17.33 -14.47
C LEU A 14 4.21 17.33 -13.14
N GLY A 15 4.62 18.51 -12.65
CA GLY A 15 5.32 18.64 -11.37
C GLY A 15 4.53 18.06 -10.20
N VAL A 16 3.22 18.35 -10.12
CA VAL A 16 2.34 17.83 -9.05
C VAL A 16 2.23 16.30 -9.10
N VAL A 17 2.06 15.71 -10.29
CA VAL A 17 1.91 14.25 -10.45
C VAL A 17 3.17 13.49 -10.01
N HIS A 18 4.36 14.05 -10.22
CA HIS A 18 5.61 13.41 -9.78
C HIS A 18 5.76 13.33 -8.25
N THR A 19 5.06 14.19 -7.50
CA THR A 19 5.14 14.22 -6.03
C THR A 19 4.22 13.22 -5.34
N SER A 20 3.25 12.62 -6.05
CA SER A 20 2.35 11.62 -5.47
C SER A 20 3.03 10.25 -5.43
N GLN A 21 4.04 10.08 -4.59
CA GLN A 21 4.57 8.75 -4.29
C GLN A 21 3.69 8.10 -3.21
N GLY A 22 3.08 6.96 -3.56
CA GLY A 22 2.40 6.12 -2.58
C GLY A 22 3.41 5.61 -1.56
N HIS A 23 3.19 5.93 -0.28
CA HIS A 23 4.15 5.57 0.76
C HIS A 23 4.05 4.06 1.07
N ALA A 24 4.94 3.27 0.46
CA ALA A 24 5.12 1.87 0.84
C ALA A 24 5.63 1.80 2.29
N ARG A 25 5.06 0.90 3.09
CA ARG A 25 5.45 0.70 4.49
C ARG A 25 5.65 -0.79 4.76
N SER A 26 6.81 -1.11 5.35
CA SER A 26 7.13 -2.45 5.84
C SER A 26 7.08 -2.46 7.36
N PHE A 27 6.28 -3.34 7.94
CA PHE A 27 6.10 -3.42 9.39
C PHE A 27 7.01 -4.48 10.00
N THR A 28 7.58 -4.18 11.17
CA THR A 28 8.05 -5.22 12.09
C THR A 28 6.86 -5.96 12.70
N ARG A 29 7.06 -7.19 13.19
CA ARG A 29 6.01 -8.01 13.81
C ARG A 29 5.26 -7.25 14.91
N CYS A 30 5.99 -6.61 15.83
CA CYS A 30 5.39 -5.83 16.92
C CYS A 30 4.72 -4.53 16.47
N GLN A 31 5.23 -3.87 15.41
CA GLN A 31 4.55 -2.69 14.85
C GLN A 31 3.21 -3.10 14.23
N LEU A 32 3.18 -4.20 13.48
CA LEU A 32 1.96 -4.74 12.91
C LEU A 32 0.93 -5.08 14.00
N SER A 33 1.34 -5.79 15.04
CA SER A 33 0.45 -6.09 16.17
C SER A 33 -0.14 -4.84 16.81
N ARG A 34 0.66 -3.78 16.99
CA ARG A 34 0.21 -2.51 17.55
C ARG A 34 -0.79 -1.79 16.64
N GLU A 35 -0.56 -1.76 15.34
CA GLU A 35 -1.51 -1.16 14.40
C GLU A 35 -2.82 -1.96 14.37
N LEU A 36 -2.78 -3.30 14.34
CA LEU A 36 -3.99 -4.13 14.41
C LEU A 36 -4.81 -3.86 15.68
N LEU A 37 -4.15 -3.71 16.83
CA LEU A 37 -4.80 -3.33 18.08
C LEU A 37 -5.41 -1.93 18.01
N ARG A 38 -4.72 -0.97 17.38
CA ARG A 38 -5.21 0.39 17.16
C ARG A 38 -6.47 0.41 16.30
N TYR A 39 -6.61 -0.53 15.36
CA TYR A 39 -7.80 -0.71 14.54
C TYR A 39 -8.88 -1.59 15.20
N ASN A 40 -8.80 -1.83 16.51
CA ASN A 40 -9.78 -2.60 17.29
C ASN A 40 -9.92 -4.07 16.89
N PHE A 41 -8.88 -4.70 16.33
CA PHE A 41 -8.88 -6.15 16.16
C PHE A 41 -8.88 -6.84 17.54
N PRO A 42 -9.64 -7.93 17.72
CA PRO A 42 -9.67 -8.67 18.98
C PRO A 42 -8.26 -9.15 19.38
N ARG A 43 -7.82 -8.85 20.61
CA ARG A 43 -6.49 -9.23 21.13
C ARG A 43 -6.18 -10.72 20.94
N SER A 44 -7.17 -11.58 21.11
CA SER A 44 -7.06 -13.03 20.92
C SER A 44 -6.78 -13.45 19.48
N MET A 45 -7.19 -12.66 18.50
CA MET A 45 -7.00 -12.95 17.07
C MET A 45 -5.75 -12.31 16.48
N ILE A 46 -5.06 -11.41 17.21
CA ILE A 46 -3.85 -10.73 16.72
C ILE A 46 -2.79 -11.71 16.22
N PRO A 47 -2.46 -12.82 16.94
CA PRO A 47 -1.46 -13.77 16.43
C PRO A 47 -1.85 -14.38 15.09
N ASN A 48 -3.14 -14.69 14.88
CA ASN A 48 -3.64 -15.25 13.64
C ASN A 48 -3.51 -14.25 12.49
N TRP A 49 -3.89 -12.99 12.72
CA TRP A 49 -3.75 -11.93 11.73
C TRP A 49 -2.29 -11.63 11.39
N VAL A 50 -1.41 -11.61 12.39
CA VAL A 50 0.04 -11.44 12.17
C VAL A 50 0.59 -12.58 11.30
N CYS A 51 0.25 -13.83 11.60
CA CYS A 51 0.65 -15.00 10.81
C CYS A 51 0.15 -14.90 9.36
N LEU A 52 -1.12 -14.57 9.17
CA LEU A 52 -1.74 -14.41 7.85
C LEU A 52 -1.01 -13.35 7.02
N ILE A 53 -0.78 -12.17 7.60
CA ILE A 53 -0.13 -11.05 6.91
C ILE A 53 1.36 -11.36 6.62
N GLU A 54 2.05 -12.04 7.52
CA GLU A 54 3.43 -12.49 7.31
C GLU A 54 3.54 -13.42 6.09
N HIS A 55 2.64 -14.39 5.94
CA HIS A 55 2.63 -15.30 4.80
C HIS A 55 2.08 -14.68 3.51
N ALA A 56 1.10 -13.78 3.60
CA ALA A 56 0.46 -13.18 2.44
C ALA A 56 1.34 -12.10 1.78
N SER A 57 1.88 -11.18 2.58
CA SER A 57 2.57 -9.99 2.06
C SER A 57 3.98 -9.78 2.60
N GLY A 58 4.43 -10.59 3.57
CA GLY A 58 5.71 -10.34 4.24
C GLY A 58 5.70 -9.08 5.11
N ARG A 59 4.50 -8.63 5.54
CA ARG A 59 4.28 -7.40 6.33
C ARG A 59 4.54 -6.10 5.56
N THR A 60 4.45 -6.09 4.22
CA THR A 60 4.61 -4.89 3.40
C THR A 60 3.27 -4.44 2.79
N THR A 61 3.03 -3.13 2.71
CA THR A 61 1.76 -2.57 2.19
C THR A 61 1.73 -2.44 0.67
N ASP A 62 2.83 -2.68 -0.01
CA ASP A 62 3.04 -2.51 -1.45
C ASP A 62 3.14 -3.83 -2.21
N LYS A 63 2.96 -4.97 -1.52
CA LYS A 63 3.04 -6.28 -2.15
C LYS A 63 1.98 -6.43 -3.24
N VAL A 64 2.42 -6.68 -4.46
CA VAL A 64 1.58 -7.07 -5.60
C VAL A 64 1.92 -8.51 -5.98
N THR A 65 0.90 -9.36 -6.08
CA THR A 65 1.06 -10.75 -6.51
C THR A 65 0.17 -11.01 -7.71
N ASN A 66 0.79 -11.32 -8.85
CA ASN A 66 0.09 -11.74 -10.05
C ASN A 66 -0.11 -13.26 -10.00
N HIS A 67 -1.35 -13.70 -10.20
CA HIS A 67 -1.69 -15.11 -10.20
C HIS A 67 -1.94 -15.61 -11.63
N ASN A 68 -1.67 -16.89 -11.87
CA ASN A 68 -1.81 -17.51 -13.20
C ASN A 68 -3.23 -17.41 -13.79
N ASN A 69 -4.25 -17.19 -12.95
CA ASN A 69 -5.65 -17.05 -13.36
C ASN A 69 -6.04 -15.57 -13.66
N SER A 70 -5.06 -14.76 -14.09
CA SER A 70 -5.23 -13.36 -14.50
C SER A 70 -5.82 -12.41 -13.46
N TYR A 71 -5.76 -12.76 -12.18
CA TYR A 71 -6.13 -11.85 -11.09
C TYR A 71 -4.89 -11.42 -10.32
N THR A 72 -4.98 -10.24 -9.72
CA THR A 72 -3.88 -9.65 -8.96
C THR A 72 -4.35 -9.40 -7.53
N SER A 73 -3.49 -9.73 -6.57
CA SER A 73 -3.72 -9.43 -5.17
C SER A 73 -2.84 -8.26 -4.72
N TYR A 74 -3.39 -7.40 -3.87
CA TYR A 74 -2.75 -6.14 -3.50
C TYR A 74 -2.61 -5.94 -1.99
N GLY A 75 -1.47 -5.35 -1.64
CA GLY A 75 -1.20 -4.75 -0.35
C GLY A 75 -1.06 -5.72 0.81
N LEU A 76 -1.23 -5.19 2.03
CA LEU A 76 -0.91 -5.90 3.27
C LEU A 76 -1.70 -7.21 3.45
N PHE A 77 -2.96 -7.21 3.03
CA PHE A 77 -3.88 -8.35 3.18
C PHE A 77 -4.05 -9.17 1.90
N GLN A 78 -3.35 -8.81 0.81
CA GLN A 78 -3.49 -9.47 -0.50
C GLN A 78 -4.96 -9.53 -0.97
N VAL A 79 -5.66 -8.40 -0.86
CA VAL A 79 -7.06 -8.26 -1.30
C VAL A 79 -7.10 -8.39 -2.82
N ARG A 80 -8.10 -9.11 -3.32
CA ARG A 80 -8.37 -9.30 -4.75
C ARG A 80 -9.13 -8.12 -5.34
#